data_AF-A0A6I4YGP8-F1
#
_entry.id   AF-A0A6I4YGP8-F1
#
_cell.length_a   1.000
_cell.length_b   1.000
_cell.length_c   1.000
_cell.angle_alpha   90.00
_cell.angle_beta   90.00
_cell.angle_gamma   90.00
#
_symmetry.space_group_name_H-M   'P 1'
#
loop_
_entity.id
_entity.type
_entity.pdbx_description
1 polymer ?
#
loop_
_entity_poly.entity_id
_entity_poly.type
_entity_poly.pdbx_seq_one_letter_code
_entity_poly.pdbx_strand_id
1 'polypeptide(L)'
;MSEPLNRETSAEALADVSSLLHDLAIGSRRLADLDGRVDVAALVQQDLLRVVHGVLGPVVTLGAAGRASCQLANLRPLAASTATDEVALREATLMAVARGYTVTLVGSRSLRLNDQDGREHVLYIRVSSGPPSTKWVATLIRRHRSTLRLHSSTLILVVTRPENYARQVQYQRHLQVWALQ
;
A
#
# COMPACT_ATOMS: atom_id res chain seq x y z
N MET A 1 -38.15 4.65 34.54
CA MET A 1 -38.19 4.14 33.15
C MET A 1 -36.82 4.41 32.57
N SER A 2 -35.99 3.37 32.48
CA SER A 2 -34.59 3.49 32.08
C SER A 2 -34.47 3.01 30.64
N GLU A 3 -33.96 3.85 29.76
CA GLU A 3 -33.88 3.59 28.31
C GLU A 3 -33.02 2.36 27.99
N PRO A 4 -33.45 1.50 27.04
CA PRO A 4 -32.67 0.36 26.57
C PRO A 4 -31.62 0.74 25.50
N LEU A 5 -31.22 2.01 25.39
CA LEU A 5 -30.42 2.55 24.29
C LEU A 5 -28.93 2.18 24.29
N ASN A 6 -28.46 1.40 25.26
CA ASN A 6 -27.01 1.23 25.50
C ASN A 6 -26.46 -0.16 25.12
N ARG A 7 -27.32 -1.12 24.80
CA ARG A 7 -26.90 -2.50 24.48
C ARG A 7 -26.66 -2.75 23.00
N GLU A 8 -27.48 -2.16 22.13
CA GLU A 8 -27.34 -2.31 20.68
C GLU A 8 -26.09 -1.59 20.17
N THR A 9 -25.88 -0.34 20.60
CA THR A 9 -24.68 0.46 20.30
C THR A 9 -23.39 -0.19 20.81
N SER A 10 -23.44 -0.82 21.98
CA SER A 10 -22.28 -1.53 22.53
C SER A 10 -21.98 -2.83 21.76
N ALA A 11 -23.01 -3.54 21.31
CA ALA A 11 -22.85 -4.77 20.53
C ALA A 11 -22.34 -4.47 19.11
N GLU A 12 -22.84 -3.41 18.47
CA GLU A 12 -22.36 -2.94 17.16
C GLU A 12 -20.91 -2.49 17.24
N ALA A 13 -20.54 -1.68 18.24
CA ALA A 13 -19.15 -1.26 18.43
C ALA A 13 -18.20 -2.45 18.66
N LEU A 14 -18.62 -3.47 19.41
CA LEU A 14 -17.84 -4.69 19.61
C LEU A 14 -17.70 -5.52 18.32
N ALA A 15 -18.76 -5.59 17.50
CA ALA A 15 -18.72 -6.26 16.21
C ALA A 15 -17.75 -5.55 15.24
N ASP A 16 -17.76 -4.21 15.23
CA ASP A 16 -16.85 -3.39 14.42
C ASP A 16 -15.39 -3.57 14.83
N VAL A 17 -15.10 -3.59 16.13
CA VAL A 17 -13.74 -3.86 16.65
C VAL A 17 -13.30 -5.28 16.28
N SER A 18 -14.15 -6.28 16.47
CA SER A 18 -13.84 -7.66 16.10
C SER A 18 -13.55 -7.80 14.60
N SER A 19 -14.39 -7.21 13.75
CA SER A 19 -14.19 -7.20 12.29
C SER A 19 -12.87 -6.52 11.92
N LEU A 20 -12.56 -5.38 12.55
CA LEU A 20 -11.31 -4.67 12.32
C LEU A 20 -10.08 -5.51 12.69
N LEU A 21 -10.12 -6.23 13.81
CA LEU A 21 -9.00 -7.07 14.23
C LEU A 21 -8.74 -8.23 13.25
N HIS A 22 -9.79 -8.84 12.70
CA HIS A 22 -9.66 -9.87 11.66
C HIS A 22 -9.13 -9.31 10.35
N ASP A 23 -9.61 -8.13 9.95
CA ASP A 23 -9.08 -7.40 8.79
C ASP A 23 -7.58 -7.09 8.93
N LEU A 24 -7.17 -6.72 10.15
CA LEU A 24 -5.78 -6.40 10.48
C LEU A 24 -4.89 -7.63 10.71
N ALA A 25 -5.50 -8.81 10.88
CA ALA A 25 -4.77 -10.08 10.88
C ALA A 25 -4.23 -10.41 9.47
N ILE A 26 -4.91 -9.93 8.43
CA ILE A 26 -4.55 -10.19 7.03
C ILE A 26 -3.58 -9.12 6.49
N GLY A 27 -3.58 -7.91 7.05
CA GLY A 27 -2.67 -6.83 6.63
C GLY A 27 -2.84 -5.55 7.44
N SER A 28 -2.24 -4.44 7.01
CA SER A 28 -2.43 -3.15 7.67
C SER A 28 -3.60 -2.34 7.07
N ARG A 29 -3.98 -1.26 7.76
CA ARG A 29 -4.91 -0.22 7.24
C ARG A 29 -4.29 1.15 7.39
N ARG A 30 -4.67 2.12 6.55
CA ARG A 30 -4.26 3.51 6.80
C ARG A 30 -5.01 4.02 8.02
N LEU A 31 -4.34 4.84 8.83
CA LEU A 31 -5.02 5.46 9.99
C LEU A 31 -6.25 6.27 9.54
N ALA A 32 -6.15 6.96 8.40
CA ALA A 32 -7.26 7.73 7.83
C ALA A 32 -8.47 6.86 7.41
N ASP A 33 -8.29 5.57 7.14
CA ASP A 33 -9.41 4.67 6.80
C ASP A 33 -10.25 4.30 8.03
N LEU A 34 -9.72 4.55 9.24
CA LEU A 34 -10.32 4.19 10.52
C LEU A 34 -10.89 5.41 11.27
N ASP A 35 -10.64 6.61 10.75
CA ASP A 35 -11.10 7.85 11.38
C ASP A 35 -12.64 7.88 11.44
N GLY A 36 -13.18 8.19 12.61
CA GLY A 36 -14.62 8.17 12.89
C GLY A 36 -15.30 6.78 12.93
N ARG A 37 -14.60 5.68 12.61
CA ARG A 37 -15.16 4.30 12.67
C ARG A 37 -14.91 3.62 14.01
N VAL A 38 -13.73 3.83 14.58
CA VAL A 38 -13.33 3.25 15.86
C VAL A 38 -12.49 4.26 16.64
N ASP A 39 -12.51 4.18 17.97
CA ASP A 39 -11.56 4.93 18.80
C ASP A 39 -10.19 4.25 18.75
N VAL A 40 -9.40 4.60 17.73
CA VAL A 40 -8.05 4.06 17.55
C VAL A 40 -7.17 4.34 18.77
N ALA A 41 -7.31 5.50 19.42
CA ALA A 41 -6.50 5.87 20.56
C ALA A 41 -6.77 4.95 21.76
N ALA A 42 -8.04 4.69 22.07
CA ALA A 42 -8.43 3.76 23.12
C ALA A 42 -7.94 2.32 22.83
N LEU A 43 -8.08 1.86 21.58
CA LEU A 43 -7.65 0.52 21.19
C LEU A 43 -6.12 0.36 21.18
N VAL A 44 -5.37 1.45 20.94
CA VAL A 44 -3.91 1.48 21.11
C VAL A 44 -3.51 1.44 22.58
N GLN A 45 -4.23 2.14 23.46
CA GLN A 45 -3.98 2.08 24.91
C GLN A 45 -4.20 0.67 25.48
N GLN A 46 -5.14 -0.08 24.90
CA GLN A 46 -5.40 -1.49 25.24
C GLN A 46 -4.44 -2.48 24.55
N ASP A 47 -3.49 -1.99 23.73
CA ASP A 47 -2.57 -2.81 22.92
C ASP A 47 -3.28 -3.79 21.96
N LEU A 48 -4.54 -3.49 21.61
CA LEU A 48 -5.27 -4.19 20.55
C LEU A 48 -4.75 -3.74 19.18
N LEU A 49 -4.51 -2.45 19.04
CA LEU A 49 -3.97 -1.84 17.83
C LEU A 49 -2.59 -1.21 18.09
N ARG A 50 -1.83 -1.05 17.02
CA ARG A 50 -0.57 -0.32 17.01
C ARG A 50 -0.48 0.57 15.78
N VAL A 51 -0.06 1.81 15.97
CA VAL A 51 0.25 2.73 14.87
C VAL A 51 1.74 2.64 14.52
N VAL A 52 2.05 2.46 13.25
CA VAL A 52 3.42 2.43 12.72
C VAL A 52 3.57 3.59 11.73
N HIS A 53 4.47 4.52 12.03
CA HIS A 53 4.70 5.71 11.23
C HIS A 53 5.75 5.43 10.15
N GLY A 54 5.30 5.31 8.90
CA GLY A 54 6.15 5.32 7.72
C GLY A 54 6.34 6.71 7.15
N VAL A 55 7.24 6.85 6.17
CA VAL A 55 7.52 8.13 5.49
C VAL A 55 6.32 8.62 4.68
N LEU A 56 5.51 7.70 4.15
CA LEU A 56 4.28 7.99 3.39
C LEU A 56 3.03 8.08 4.27
N GLY A 57 3.19 8.02 5.58
CA GLY A 57 2.11 8.14 6.54
C GLY A 57 1.98 6.95 7.50
N PRO A 58 1.08 7.09 8.49
CA PRO A 58 0.82 6.06 9.48
C PRO A 58 -0.06 4.94 8.94
N VAL A 59 0.30 3.71 9.30
CA VAL A 59 -0.56 2.54 9.17
C VAL A 59 -0.90 1.98 10.55
N VAL A 60 -2.05 1.35 10.63
CA VAL A 60 -2.53 0.64 11.81
C VAL A 60 -2.37 -0.85 11.57
N THR A 61 -1.81 -1.54 12.56
CA THR A 61 -1.62 -2.99 12.61
C THR A 61 -2.06 -3.51 13.99
N LEU A 62 -2.03 -4.82 14.20
CA LEU A 62 -2.32 -5.42 15.49
C LEU A 62 -1.20 -5.14 16.51
N GLY A 63 -1.60 -4.70 17.70
CA GLY A 63 -0.78 -4.69 18.93
C GLY A 63 -0.59 -6.11 19.47
N ALA A 64 0.08 -6.28 20.61
CA ALA A 64 0.35 -7.64 21.11
C ALA A 64 -0.93 -8.31 21.62
N ALA A 65 -1.79 -7.58 22.35
CA ALA A 65 -3.09 -8.08 22.78
C ALA A 65 -4.00 -8.41 21.59
N GLY A 66 -4.05 -7.55 20.57
CA GLY A 66 -4.86 -7.79 19.36
C GLY A 66 -4.44 -9.04 18.58
N ARG A 67 -3.12 -9.30 18.48
CA ARG A 67 -2.62 -10.55 17.89
C ARG A 67 -3.05 -11.79 18.67
N ALA A 68 -3.00 -11.71 20.00
CA ALA A 68 -3.44 -12.80 20.87
C ALA A 68 -4.95 -13.07 20.68
N SER A 69 -5.78 -12.02 20.56
CA SER A 69 -7.21 -12.15 20.25
C SER A 69 -7.46 -12.85 18.91
N CYS A 70 -6.63 -12.62 17.90
CA CYS A 70 -6.71 -13.29 16.59
C CYS A 70 -5.96 -14.64 16.54
N GLN A 71 -5.47 -15.16 17.67
CA GLN A 71 -4.71 -16.42 17.76
C GLN A 71 -3.47 -16.46 16.83
N LEU A 72 -2.86 -15.30 16.56
CA LEU A 72 -1.68 -15.19 15.72
C LEU A 72 -0.41 -15.38 16.55
N ALA A 73 0.32 -16.46 16.31
CA ALA A 73 1.60 -16.72 16.97
C ALA A 73 2.75 -15.91 16.32
N ASN A 74 3.44 -15.10 17.13
CA ASN A 74 4.79 -14.57 16.88
C ASN A 74 5.11 -14.07 15.46
N LEU A 75 4.41 -13.05 15.01
CA LEU A 75 4.89 -12.21 13.92
C LEU A 75 5.76 -11.08 14.46
N ARG A 76 6.91 -10.82 13.82
CA ARG A 76 7.74 -9.65 14.13
C ARG A 76 6.89 -8.38 14.01
N PRO A 77 7.13 -7.36 14.86
CA PRO A 77 6.47 -6.08 14.69
C PRO A 77 6.82 -5.48 13.32
N LEU A 78 5.84 -4.86 12.68
CA LEU A 78 6.00 -4.22 11.37
C LEU A 78 7.01 -3.07 11.49
N ALA A 79 8.03 -3.06 10.64
CA ALA A 79 8.99 -1.97 10.57
C ALA A 79 8.41 -0.76 9.82
N ALA A 80 8.90 0.44 10.12
CA ALA A 80 8.49 1.68 9.44
C ALA A 80 8.73 1.66 7.92
N SER A 81 9.79 0.97 7.47
CA SER A 81 10.06 0.77 6.04
C SER A 81 9.00 -0.11 5.37
N THR A 82 8.56 -1.18 6.02
CA THR A 82 7.51 -2.05 5.51
C THR A 82 6.16 -1.33 5.47
N ALA A 83 5.83 -0.56 6.52
CA ALA A 83 4.64 0.30 6.53
C ALA A 83 4.65 1.28 5.34
N THR A 84 5.82 1.88 5.06
CA THR A 84 5.99 2.77 3.91
C THR A 84 5.76 2.05 2.58
N ASP A 85 6.29 0.83 2.42
CA ASP A 85 6.12 0.03 1.21
C ASP A 85 4.65 -0.38 0.98
N GLU A 86 3.93 -0.76 2.04
CA GLU A 86 2.53 -1.15 1.97
C GLU A 86 1.63 0.02 1.53
N VAL A 87 1.85 1.21 2.11
CA VAL A 87 1.16 2.43 1.68
C VAL A 87 1.46 2.70 0.21
N ALA A 88 2.72 2.67 -0.20
CA ALA A 88 3.10 2.93 -1.58
C ALA A 88 2.48 1.94 -2.57
N LEU A 89 2.42 0.66 -2.22
CA LEU A 89 1.79 -0.38 -3.04
C LEU A 89 0.30 -0.14 -3.19
N ARG A 90 -0.39 0.20 -2.10
CA ARG A 90 -1.83 0.47 -2.12
C ARG A 90 -2.14 1.70 -2.97
N GLU A 91 -1.44 2.81 -2.73
CA GLU A 91 -1.61 4.05 -3.49
C GLU A 91 -1.32 3.84 -4.99
N ALA A 92 -0.24 3.13 -5.32
CA ALA A 92 0.07 2.79 -6.71
C ALA A 92 -1.00 1.90 -7.36
N THR A 93 -1.58 0.97 -6.60
CA THR A 93 -2.67 0.09 -7.08
C THR A 93 -3.93 0.91 -7.36
N LEU A 94 -4.35 1.75 -6.41
CA LEU A 94 -5.50 2.64 -6.58
C LEU A 94 -5.29 3.58 -7.76
N MET A 95 -4.09 4.13 -7.90
CA MET A 95 -3.69 5.00 -9.01
C MET A 95 -3.80 4.30 -10.37
N ALA A 96 -3.41 3.03 -10.45
CA ALA A 96 -3.52 2.22 -11.67
C ALA A 96 -4.99 1.90 -11.99
N VAL A 97 -5.77 1.47 -11.00
CA VAL A 97 -7.22 1.20 -11.17
C VAL A 97 -7.97 2.45 -11.61
N ALA A 98 -7.69 3.61 -11.00
CA ALA A 98 -8.30 4.89 -11.39
C ALA A 98 -7.95 5.32 -12.82
N ARG A 99 -6.83 4.84 -13.36
CA ARG A 99 -6.41 5.03 -14.76
C ARG A 99 -6.97 3.98 -15.72
N GLY A 100 -7.82 3.07 -15.25
CA GLY A 100 -8.48 2.05 -16.07
C GLY A 100 -7.65 0.78 -16.29
N TYR A 101 -6.58 0.57 -15.52
CA TYR A 101 -5.80 -0.67 -15.59
C TYR A 101 -6.41 -1.78 -14.73
N THR A 102 -6.32 -3.01 -15.21
CA THR A 102 -6.45 -4.21 -14.36
C THR A 102 -5.09 -4.52 -13.73
N VAL A 103 -5.09 -4.91 -12.45
CA VAL A 103 -3.85 -5.04 -11.66
C VAL A 103 -3.66 -6.48 -11.18
N THR A 104 -2.46 -7.03 -11.41
CA THR A 104 -2.02 -8.31 -10.84
C THR A 104 -0.76 -8.10 -10.01
N LEU A 105 -0.78 -8.56 -8.76
CA LEU A 105 0.38 -8.51 -7.88
C LEU A 105 1.43 -9.55 -8.31
N VAL A 106 2.66 -9.12 -8.54
CA VAL A 106 3.76 -10.01 -8.98
C VAL A 106 4.90 -10.05 -7.96
N GLY A 107 4.96 -9.07 -7.06
CA GLY A 107 5.91 -9.02 -5.95
C GLY A 107 5.63 -7.85 -5.04
N SER A 108 6.37 -7.75 -3.94
CA SER A 108 6.13 -6.74 -2.89
C SER A 108 6.21 -5.27 -3.35
N ARG A 109 6.87 -5.00 -4.49
CA ARG A 109 7.03 -3.64 -5.06
C ARG A 109 6.82 -3.59 -6.57
N SER A 110 6.16 -4.60 -7.14
CA SER A 110 5.95 -4.69 -8.59
C SER A 110 4.59 -5.26 -8.93
N LEU A 111 3.92 -4.60 -9.86
CA LEU A 111 2.61 -4.96 -10.38
C LEU A 111 2.72 -5.22 -11.88
N ARG A 112 1.93 -6.17 -12.38
CA ARG A 112 1.57 -6.24 -13.79
C ARG A 112 0.25 -5.52 -13.98
N LEU A 113 0.19 -4.69 -15.02
CA LEU A 113 -1.00 -3.95 -15.37
C LEU A 113 -1.43 -4.37 -16.77
N ASN A 114 -2.73 -4.56 -17.02
CA ASN A 114 -3.24 -4.61 -18.39
C ASN A 114 -4.11 -3.40 -18.66
N ASP A 115 -3.84 -2.71 -19.76
CA ASP A 115 -4.68 -1.62 -20.24
C ASP A 115 -5.99 -2.16 -20.86
N GLN A 116 -6.85 -1.24 -21.30
CA GLN A 116 -8.13 -1.57 -21.93
C GLN A 116 -7.96 -2.31 -23.27
N ASP A 117 -6.81 -2.17 -23.92
CA ASP A 117 -6.45 -2.85 -25.17
C ASP A 117 -5.81 -4.24 -24.91
N GLY A 118 -5.66 -4.65 -23.65
CA GLY A 118 -5.05 -5.91 -23.25
C GLY A 118 -3.52 -5.92 -23.29
N ARG A 119 -2.85 -4.77 -23.38
CA ARG A 119 -1.38 -4.67 -23.36
C ARG A 119 -0.86 -4.76 -21.93
N GLU A 120 0.17 -5.60 -21.72
CA GLU A 120 0.75 -5.84 -20.38
C GLU A 120 1.86 -4.81 -20.08
N HIS A 121 1.66 -3.94 -19.10
CA HIS A 121 2.68 -3.03 -18.56
C HIS A 121 3.26 -3.55 -17.25
N VAL A 122 4.46 -3.07 -16.92
CA VAL A 122 5.11 -3.39 -15.65
C VAL A 122 5.24 -2.12 -14.82
N LEU A 123 4.60 -2.10 -13.66
CA LEU A 123 4.69 -1.01 -12.71
C LEU A 123 5.64 -1.39 -11.58
N TYR A 124 6.62 -0.53 -11.33
CA TYR A 124 7.55 -0.62 -10.21
C TYR A 124 7.35 0.53 -9.23
N ILE A 125 7.29 0.18 -7.96
CA ILE A 125 7.12 1.13 -6.86
C ILE A 125 8.47 1.33 -6.20
N ARG A 126 8.92 2.58 -6.11
CA ARG A 126 10.17 2.93 -5.43
C ARG A 126 9.93 4.03 -4.42
N VAL A 127 10.01 3.66 -3.14
CA VAL A 127 10.13 4.62 -2.04
C VAL A 127 11.57 4.63 -1.56
N SER A 128 12.25 5.75 -1.75
CA SER A 128 13.62 5.93 -1.22
C SER A 128 13.92 7.41 -0.99
N SER A 129 14.83 7.69 -0.07
CA SER A 129 15.27 9.04 0.27
C SER A 129 16.15 9.73 -0.79
N GLY A 130 16.66 9.00 -1.79
CA GLY A 130 17.59 9.54 -2.80
C GLY A 130 17.13 9.36 -4.24
N PRO A 131 17.65 10.17 -5.18
CA PRO A 131 17.43 9.94 -6.62
C PRO A 131 17.92 8.53 -7.01
N PRO A 132 17.30 7.87 -7.99
CA PRO A 132 17.79 6.60 -8.48
C PRO A 132 19.19 6.80 -9.06
N SER A 133 20.03 5.77 -9.03
CA SER A 133 21.23 5.81 -9.85
C SER A 133 20.82 5.82 -11.33
N THR A 134 21.55 6.55 -12.17
CA THR A 134 21.27 6.62 -13.62
C THR A 134 21.24 5.24 -14.28
N LYS A 135 22.01 4.28 -13.73
CA LYS A 135 22.08 2.89 -14.19
C LYS A 135 20.88 2.03 -13.77
N TRP A 136 20.13 2.43 -12.74
CA TRP A 136 19.06 1.61 -12.17
C TRP A 136 17.87 1.50 -13.13
N VAL A 137 17.38 2.63 -13.66
CA VAL A 137 16.24 2.63 -14.60
C VAL A 137 16.60 1.86 -15.88
N ALA A 138 17.81 2.07 -16.42
CA ALA A 138 18.28 1.35 -17.59
C ALA A 138 18.36 -0.17 -17.35
N THR A 139 18.74 -0.58 -16.14
CA THR A 139 18.75 -2.00 -15.74
C THR A 139 17.33 -2.58 -15.68
N LEU A 140 16.35 -1.83 -15.17
CA LEU A 140 14.96 -2.28 -15.15
C LEU A 140 14.38 -2.44 -16.55
N ILE A 141 14.58 -1.47 -17.44
CA ILE A 141 14.15 -1.58 -18.84
C ILE A 141 14.81 -2.79 -19.51
N ARG A 142 16.11 -3.02 -19.25
CA ARG A 142 16.82 -4.18 -19.81
C ARG A 142 16.24 -5.49 -19.29
N ARG A 143 15.91 -5.58 -18.01
CA ARG A 143 15.31 -6.77 -17.38
C ARG A 143 13.97 -7.13 -18.02
N HIS A 144 13.15 -6.14 -18.37
CA HIS A 144 11.80 -6.33 -18.94
C HIS A 144 11.73 -6.11 -20.44
N ARG A 145 12.87 -6.11 -21.14
CA ARG A 145 12.96 -5.74 -22.56
C ARG A 145 12.07 -6.61 -23.45
N SER A 146 11.91 -7.89 -23.13
CA SER A 146 11.02 -8.80 -23.85
C SER A 146 9.58 -8.31 -23.77
N THR A 147 9.03 -8.14 -22.57
CA THR A 147 7.66 -7.64 -22.33
C THR A 147 7.45 -6.26 -22.97
N LEU A 148 8.38 -5.33 -22.74
CA LEU A 148 8.28 -3.95 -23.26
C LEU A 148 8.25 -3.87 -24.79
N ARG A 149 8.94 -4.80 -25.48
CA ARG A 149 8.96 -4.85 -26.94
C ARG A 149 7.78 -5.63 -27.52
N LEU A 150 7.45 -6.78 -26.93
CA LEU A 150 6.42 -7.69 -27.45
C LEU A 150 5.02 -7.03 -27.44
N HIS A 151 4.72 -6.28 -26.39
CA HIS A 151 3.39 -5.73 -26.14
C HIS A 151 3.30 -4.22 -26.36
N SER A 152 4.33 -3.59 -26.92
CA SER A 152 4.45 -2.12 -27.01
C SER A 152 4.28 -1.43 -25.65
N SER A 153 4.76 -2.09 -24.60
CA SER A 153 4.48 -1.73 -23.22
C SER A 153 5.43 -0.71 -22.64
N THR A 154 5.08 -0.30 -21.42
CA THR A 154 5.77 0.74 -20.68
C THR A 154 6.20 0.21 -19.32
N LEU A 155 7.41 0.59 -18.91
CA LEU A 155 7.86 0.55 -17.53
C LEU A 155 7.30 1.79 -16.84
N ILE A 156 6.39 1.59 -15.89
CA ILE A 156 5.81 2.67 -15.10
C ILE A 156 6.55 2.71 -13.77
N LEU A 157 7.17 3.84 -13.44
CA LEU A 157 7.79 4.08 -12.15
C LEU A 157 6.90 4.98 -11.30
N VAL A 158 6.47 4.48 -10.15
CA VAL A 158 5.74 5.29 -9.17
C VAL A 158 6.72 5.80 -8.11
N VAL A 159 6.82 7.13 -7.99
CA VAL A 159 7.87 7.81 -7.19
C VAL A 159 7.31 9.05 -6.49
N THR A 160 7.90 9.43 -5.36
CA THR A 160 7.51 10.64 -4.60
C THR A 160 8.07 11.94 -5.17
N ARG A 161 9.08 11.86 -6.05
CA ARG A 161 9.78 13.01 -6.63
C ARG A 161 9.97 12.81 -8.13
N PRO A 162 8.90 12.94 -8.95
CA PRO A 162 8.94 12.69 -10.40
C PRO A 162 9.92 13.60 -11.15
N GLU A 163 10.18 14.80 -10.64
CA GLU A 163 11.09 15.79 -11.21
C GLU A 163 12.53 15.26 -11.37
N ASN A 164 12.95 14.34 -10.50
CA ASN A 164 14.26 13.69 -10.59
C ASN A 164 14.44 12.80 -11.83
N TYR A 165 13.35 12.49 -12.53
CA TYR A 165 13.33 11.58 -13.67
C TYR A 165 13.07 12.28 -15.01
N ALA A 166 12.87 13.61 -15.02
CA ALA A 166 12.47 14.36 -16.22
C ALA A 166 13.39 14.08 -17.43
N ARG A 167 14.72 14.13 -17.22
CA ARG A 167 15.69 13.77 -18.27
C ARG A 167 15.57 12.32 -18.72
N GLN A 168 15.37 11.37 -17.80
CA GLN A 168 15.27 9.95 -18.16
C GLN A 168 14.01 9.67 -18.99
N VAL A 169 12.88 10.28 -18.65
CA VAL A 169 11.63 10.18 -19.41
C VAL A 169 11.81 10.71 -20.83
N GLN A 170 12.53 11.83 -21.01
CA GLN A 170 12.81 12.39 -22.33
C GLN A 170 13.60 11.44 -23.24
N TYR A 171 14.57 10.70 -22.69
CA TYR A 171 15.46 9.84 -23.48
C TYR A 171 15.07 8.36 -23.51
N GLN A 172 14.11 7.92 -22.70
CA GLN A 172 13.71 6.51 -22.60
C GLN A 172 12.26 6.33 -23.03
N ARG A 173 12.05 5.91 -24.28
CA ARG A 173 10.73 5.74 -24.91
C ARG A 173 9.76 4.84 -24.12
N HIS A 174 10.27 3.83 -23.42
CA HIS A 174 9.44 2.87 -22.66
C HIS A 174 9.23 3.29 -21.20
N LEU A 175 9.66 4.48 -20.78
CA LEU A 175 9.55 4.93 -19.40
C LEU A 175 8.38 5.88 -19.24
N GLN A 176 7.52 5.60 -18.27
CA GLN A 176 6.58 6.55 -17.70
C GLN A 176 6.86 6.70 -16.21
N VAL A 177 6.61 7.90 -15.68
CA VAL A 177 6.79 8.20 -14.27
C VAL A 177 5.50 8.78 -13.73
N TRP A 178 4.99 8.18 -12.66
CA TRP A 178 3.82 8.64 -11.94
C TRP A 178 4.24 9.17 -10.57
N ALA A 179 3.63 10.29 -10.18
CA ALA A 179 3.83 10.88 -8.88
C ALA A 179 2.96 10.15 -7.85
N LEU A 180 3.60 9.60 -6.82
CA LEU A 180 2.92 9.12 -5.62
C LEU A 180 2.47 10.35 -4.82
N GLN A 181 1.17 10.51 -4.65
CA GLN A 181 0.56 11.60 -3.88
C GLN A 181 0.64 11.34 -2.38
#